data_AF-A0A7V6GKB2-F1
#
_entry.id   AF-A0A7V6GKB2-F1
#
_cell.length_a   1.000
_cell.length_b   1.000
_cell.length_c   1.000
_cell.angle_alpha   90.00
_cell.angle_beta   90.00
_cell.angle_gamma   90.00
#
_symmetry.space_group_name_H-M   'P 1'
#
loop_
_entity.id
_entity.type
_entity.pdbx_description
1 polymer ?
#
loop_
_entity_poly.entity_id
_entity_poly.type
_entity_poly.pdbx_seq_one_letter_code
_entity_poly.pdbx_strand_id
1 'polypeptide(L)'
;MNIKHNKLSLWIDEMAKMCRPDNIVLIDGSDSQKKALEKEALGTGELIELNQKILPGCVLHRTAVNDVARTENLTFICTSLKEDAGPTNNWMSPEEGYSRAAAIFKDSMIGRTMYVIPFSMGPVGSPFSKIGVELTDSIYVVLNMLIMTRAGNDVLESLGTDGEFTKCLHGKAERDINKRLILHFPEDNAIWSVGSGYGGNVLLGKKCLALRIASFMGRQEGWMAEHMLILGIEKPSGETNYIAAAFPSACGKTNLAMLIPPEGLKKKGYKIWTVGDDISWMRIKEDGSLWAINPESGFFGVAPGTNSKSNPNAVATIQKNTIYTNVLLKKDGTVWWEGADGPVPEEGIDWTGQPWKPGMTDAEGKIKKGANPNSRFTAPIKQCPSVSARFDDPEGVPISAIIFGGRRATVAPLVYQSFDWQHGVFLGSIMASEVTAAQYGAQGVVRRDPMAMLPFCGYNMADYFRHWLEIGENLKNKPKIFHVNWFKINEKNEFLWPGFGDNLRILEWIIERSKEKIDARKTPIGFIPFEEDIDLTGLDIDKKSLDELFDIDKEEWKKEAADIEEFYKKFGNRLPAQLNEELNSLKERLG
;
A
#
# COMPACT_ATOMS: atom_id res chain seq x y z
N MET A 1 15.63 -21.69 23.30
CA MET A 1 14.44 -20.91 22.92
C MET A 1 13.22 -21.61 23.54
N ASN A 2 12.36 -20.94 24.31
CA ASN A 2 11.23 -21.58 24.99
C ASN A 2 9.91 -21.29 24.24
N ILE A 3 9.74 -21.91 23.08
CA ILE A 3 8.52 -21.80 22.26
C ILE A 3 7.61 -22.98 22.61
N LYS A 4 6.43 -22.69 23.18
CA LYS A 4 5.44 -23.73 23.56
C LYS A 4 4.66 -24.30 22.38
N HIS A 5 4.77 -23.69 21.21
CA HIS A 5 4.02 -24.05 20.00
C HIS A 5 4.76 -25.09 19.16
N ASN A 6 4.37 -26.36 19.23
CA ASN A 6 5.12 -27.47 18.62
C ASN A 6 5.30 -27.34 17.10
N LYS A 7 4.26 -26.96 16.34
CA LYS A 7 4.40 -26.80 14.86
C LYS A 7 5.40 -25.69 14.50
N LEU A 8 5.52 -24.66 15.33
CA LEU A 8 6.40 -23.53 15.08
C LEU A 8 7.85 -23.96 15.36
N SER A 9 8.10 -24.60 16.50
CA SER A 9 9.42 -25.13 16.85
C SER A 9 9.94 -26.10 15.78
N LEU A 10 9.10 -27.03 15.31
CA LEU A 10 9.47 -27.98 14.25
C LEU A 10 9.79 -27.27 12.93
N TRP A 11 9.00 -26.27 12.54
CA TRP A 11 9.26 -25.51 11.33
C TRP A 11 10.55 -24.67 11.43
N ILE A 12 10.82 -24.04 12.58
CA ILE A 12 12.10 -23.33 12.81
C ILE A 12 13.27 -24.31 12.67
N ASP A 13 13.19 -25.49 13.27
CA ASP A 13 14.25 -26.50 13.20
C ASP A 13 14.46 -27.00 11.76
N GLU A 14 13.38 -27.19 11.00
CA GLU A 14 13.44 -27.59 9.59
C GLU A 14 14.15 -26.52 8.74
N MET A 15 13.74 -25.26 8.87
CA MET A 15 14.34 -24.16 8.11
C MET A 15 15.78 -23.90 8.54
N ALA A 16 16.09 -24.02 9.84
CA ALA A 16 17.47 -23.90 10.34
C ALA A 16 18.38 -25.02 9.81
N LYS A 17 17.89 -26.25 9.66
CA LYS A 17 18.66 -27.35 9.04
C LYS A 17 19.00 -27.05 7.57
N MET A 18 18.06 -26.45 6.83
CA MET A 18 18.27 -26.05 5.43
C MET A 18 19.25 -24.87 5.32
N CYS A 19 19.02 -23.80 6.09
CA CYS A 19 19.75 -22.54 5.99
C CYS A 19 21.11 -22.55 6.70
N ARG A 20 21.27 -23.38 7.74
CA ARG A 20 22.44 -23.47 8.63
C ARG A 20 22.93 -22.14 9.22
N PRO A 21 22.09 -21.43 9.99
CA PRO A 21 22.54 -20.26 10.73
C PRO A 21 23.49 -20.63 11.88
N ASP A 22 24.37 -19.71 12.26
CA ASP A 22 25.28 -19.89 13.41
C ASP A 22 24.54 -19.78 14.74
N ASN A 23 23.50 -18.94 14.78
CA ASN A 23 22.67 -18.70 15.94
C ASN A 23 21.21 -18.56 15.52
N ILE A 24 20.29 -18.88 16.44
CA ILE A 24 18.87 -18.61 16.26
C ILE A 24 18.42 -17.69 17.41
N VAL A 25 17.85 -16.54 17.09
CA VAL A 25 17.42 -15.52 18.05
C VAL A 25 15.93 -15.26 17.89
N LEU A 26 15.17 -15.43 18.98
CA LEU A 26 13.77 -15.06 19.03
C LEU A 26 13.62 -13.57 19.30
N ILE A 27 12.85 -12.88 18.46
CA ILE A 27 12.54 -11.47 18.66
C ILE A 27 11.39 -11.35 19.66
N ASP A 28 11.67 -10.68 20.78
CA ASP A 28 10.75 -10.57 21.92
C ASP A 28 9.88 -9.30 21.89
N GLY A 29 10.22 -8.34 21.02
CA GLY A 29 9.52 -7.07 20.86
C GLY A 29 9.95 -5.98 21.84
N SER A 30 10.90 -6.24 22.74
CA SER A 30 11.34 -5.31 23.76
C SER A 30 12.25 -4.19 23.22
N ASP A 31 12.13 -3.00 23.79
CA ASP A 31 13.02 -1.87 23.49
C ASP A 31 14.49 -2.20 23.81
N SER A 32 14.76 -3.04 24.82
CA SER A 32 16.12 -3.48 25.15
C SER A 32 16.74 -4.33 24.06
N GLN A 33 15.99 -5.30 23.53
CA GLN A 33 16.48 -6.15 22.44
C GLN A 33 16.65 -5.33 21.16
N LYS A 34 15.68 -4.46 20.84
CA LYS A 34 15.76 -3.53 19.72
C LYS A 34 17.05 -2.68 19.78
N LYS A 35 17.33 -2.04 20.92
CA LYS A 35 18.55 -1.22 21.10
C LYS A 35 19.84 -2.03 20.96
N ALA A 36 19.85 -3.28 21.42
CA ALA A 36 21.00 -4.17 21.26
C ALA A 36 21.27 -4.47 19.78
N LEU A 37 20.21 -4.77 19.01
CA LEU A 37 20.28 -5.00 17.57
C LEU A 37 20.68 -3.74 16.79
N GLU A 38 20.17 -2.56 17.16
CA GLU A 38 20.59 -1.28 16.59
C GLU A 38 22.09 -1.04 16.83
N LYS A 39 22.57 -1.29 18.05
CA LYS A 39 24.01 -1.17 18.37
C LYS A 39 24.86 -2.13 17.55
N GLU A 40 24.42 -3.37 17.37
CA GLU A 40 25.09 -4.35 16.52
C GLU A 40 25.15 -3.87 15.06
N ALA A 41 24.02 -3.45 14.50
CA ALA A 41 23.94 -2.98 13.12
C ALA A 41 24.74 -1.69 12.85
N LEU A 42 24.85 -0.80 13.85
CA LEU A 42 25.76 0.36 13.79
C LEU A 42 27.23 -0.10 13.82
N GLY A 43 27.56 -1.08 14.67
CA GLY A 43 28.92 -1.62 14.79
C GLY A 43 29.42 -2.35 13.54
N THR A 44 28.51 -2.99 12.79
CA THR A 44 28.83 -3.66 11.51
C THR A 44 28.78 -2.71 10.30
N GLY A 45 28.25 -1.50 10.47
CA GLY A 45 28.02 -0.54 9.38
C GLY A 45 26.80 -0.84 8.51
N GLU A 46 25.94 -1.80 8.91
CA GLU A 46 24.64 -2.04 8.26
C GLU A 46 23.72 -0.83 8.44
N LEU A 47 23.81 -0.14 9.57
CA LEU A 47 23.17 1.14 9.84
C LEU A 47 24.18 2.26 10.03
N ILE A 48 23.76 3.46 9.70
CA ILE A 48 24.50 4.70 9.90
C ILE A 48 23.71 5.56 10.87
N GLU A 49 24.36 5.99 11.96
CA GLU A 49 23.75 6.89 12.92
C GLU A 49 23.57 8.28 12.30
N LEU A 50 22.36 8.84 12.43
CA LEU A 50 22.07 10.22 12.03
C LEU A 50 22.30 11.18 13.20
N ASN A 51 22.20 12.47 12.94
CA ASN A 51 22.36 13.51 13.96
C ASN A 51 21.25 13.41 15.02
N GLN A 52 21.55 12.78 16.15
CA GLN A 52 20.58 12.49 17.21
C GLN A 52 20.01 13.74 17.90
N LYS A 53 20.62 14.93 17.74
CA LYS A 53 20.05 16.18 18.24
C LYS A 53 18.91 16.69 17.37
N ILE A 54 18.95 16.40 16.06
CA ILE A 54 17.98 16.88 15.07
C ILE A 54 16.97 15.78 14.72
N LEU A 55 17.45 14.54 14.56
CA LEU A 55 16.69 13.36 14.17
C LEU A 55 16.85 12.23 15.22
N PRO A 56 16.32 12.40 16.44
CA PRO A 56 16.53 11.45 17.53
C PRO A 56 15.95 10.08 17.21
N GLY A 57 16.74 9.03 17.45
CA GLY A 57 16.38 7.64 17.16
C GLY A 57 16.35 7.31 15.66
N CYS A 58 16.72 8.25 14.78
CA CYS A 58 16.76 7.97 13.35
C CYS A 58 18.11 7.39 12.92
N VAL A 59 18.05 6.52 11.91
CA VAL A 59 19.19 5.85 11.30
C VAL A 59 19.05 5.82 9.79
N LEU A 60 20.15 5.64 9.08
CA LEU A 60 20.20 5.45 7.63
C LEU A 60 20.71 4.05 7.30
N HIS A 61 19.98 3.35 6.43
CA HIS A 61 20.39 2.12 5.77
C HIS A 61 20.66 2.37 4.28
N ARG A 62 21.66 1.70 3.72
CA ARG A 62 21.89 1.66 2.26
C ARG A 62 21.84 0.23 1.78
N THR A 63 21.05 -0.01 0.74
CA THR A 63 20.92 -1.34 0.14
C THR A 63 21.96 -1.55 -0.96
N ALA A 64 22.05 -2.79 -1.45
CA ALA A 64 22.84 -3.07 -2.64
C ALA A 64 22.25 -2.32 -3.84
N VAL A 65 23.11 -1.81 -4.73
CA VAL A 65 22.70 -1.00 -5.89
C VAL A 65 21.80 -1.76 -6.88
N ASN A 66 21.88 -3.09 -6.90
CA ASN A 66 21.05 -4.00 -7.69
C ASN A 66 19.76 -4.45 -6.96
N ASP A 67 19.45 -3.86 -5.80
CA ASP A 67 18.34 -4.25 -4.95
C ASP A 67 17.70 -3.03 -4.27
N VAL A 68 16.93 -2.28 -5.06
CA VAL A 68 16.41 -0.96 -4.69
C VAL A 68 14.90 -0.82 -4.88
N ALA A 69 14.24 -1.88 -5.35
CA ALA A 69 12.81 -1.90 -5.64
C ALA A 69 12.25 -3.33 -5.59
N ARG A 70 10.92 -3.43 -5.59
CA ARG A 70 10.24 -4.71 -5.78
C ARG A 70 10.49 -5.22 -7.20
N THR A 71 10.73 -6.53 -7.33
CA THR A 71 10.96 -7.18 -8.62
C THR A 71 9.72 -7.96 -9.03
N GLU A 72 8.75 -7.28 -9.67
CA GLU A 72 7.45 -7.86 -10.04
C GLU A 72 7.62 -9.10 -10.93
N ASN A 73 8.56 -9.09 -11.86
CA ASN A 73 8.90 -10.22 -12.74
C ASN A 73 9.53 -11.43 -12.03
N LEU A 74 9.95 -11.27 -10.76
CA LEU A 74 10.50 -12.33 -9.91
C LEU A 74 9.57 -12.66 -8.73
N THR A 75 8.33 -12.15 -8.79
CA THR A 75 7.28 -12.37 -7.79
C THR A 75 6.27 -13.36 -8.35
N PHE A 76 6.03 -14.46 -7.65
CA PHE A 76 5.17 -15.55 -8.12
C PHE A 76 4.05 -15.89 -7.14
N ILE A 77 2.93 -16.32 -7.70
CA ILE A 77 1.83 -16.99 -7.00
C ILE A 77 1.87 -18.47 -7.39
N CYS A 78 2.14 -19.33 -6.42
CA CYS A 78 2.31 -20.76 -6.58
C CYS A 78 1.06 -21.50 -6.08
N THR A 79 0.04 -21.55 -6.91
CA THR A 79 -1.16 -22.39 -6.70
C THR A 79 -0.98 -23.74 -7.38
N SER A 80 -1.68 -24.76 -6.90
CA SER A 80 -1.70 -26.11 -7.51
C SER A 80 -2.02 -26.09 -9.01
N LEU A 81 -2.97 -25.26 -9.42
CA LEU A 81 -3.37 -25.03 -10.82
C LEU A 81 -2.92 -23.65 -11.30
N LYS A 82 -2.42 -23.56 -12.54
CA LYS A 82 -1.93 -22.29 -13.13
C LYS A 82 -3.06 -21.27 -13.31
N GLU A 83 -4.23 -21.75 -13.70
CA GLU A 83 -5.43 -20.94 -13.88
C GLU A 83 -5.88 -20.26 -12.58
N ASP A 84 -5.55 -20.79 -11.41
CA ASP A 84 -5.92 -20.22 -10.12
C ASP A 84 -5.02 -19.07 -9.68
N ALA A 85 -3.82 -18.93 -10.24
CA ALA A 85 -3.06 -17.69 -10.18
C ALA A 85 -3.61 -16.65 -11.19
N GLY A 86 -4.03 -17.12 -12.36
CA GLY A 86 -4.69 -16.29 -13.39
C GLY A 86 -3.74 -15.42 -14.22
N PRO A 87 -4.29 -14.64 -15.17
CA PRO A 87 -3.52 -13.96 -16.21
C PRO A 87 -2.76 -12.71 -15.73
N THR A 88 -3.00 -12.27 -14.49
CA THR A 88 -2.37 -11.09 -13.89
C THR A 88 -1.16 -11.42 -13.02
N ASN A 89 -0.93 -12.70 -12.74
CA ASN A 89 0.13 -13.16 -11.85
C ASN A 89 1.17 -13.98 -12.62
N ASN A 90 2.44 -13.90 -12.20
CA ASN A 90 3.41 -14.90 -12.61
C ASN A 90 3.15 -16.17 -11.82
N TRP A 91 3.06 -17.30 -12.51
CA TRP A 91 2.83 -18.60 -11.89
C TRP A 91 4.05 -19.50 -12.03
N MET A 92 4.29 -20.28 -10.99
CA MET A 92 5.26 -21.37 -10.93
C MET A 92 4.61 -22.49 -10.12
N SER A 93 4.80 -23.75 -10.49
CA SER A 93 4.23 -24.84 -9.68
C SER A 93 4.80 -24.81 -8.25
N PRO A 94 4.03 -25.23 -7.23
CA PRO A 94 4.54 -25.28 -5.86
C PRO A 94 5.82 -26.10 -5.73
N GLU A 95 5.89 -27.26 -6.40
CA GLU A 95 7.06 -28.14 -6.41
C GLU A 95 8.31 -27.44 -6.97
N GLU A 96 8.18 -26.78 -8.13
CA GLU A 96 9.29 -26.04 -8.73
C GLU A 96 9.71 -24.86 -7.84
N GLY A 97 8.74 -24.11 -7.30
CA GLY A 97 8.97 -22.97 -6.42
C GLY A 97 9.77 -23.36 -5.18
N TYR A 98 9.31 -24.37 -4.43
CA TYR A 98 10.01 -24.87 -3.26
C TYR A 98 11.40 -25.41 -3.62
N SER A 99 11.52 -26.23 -4.67
CA SER A 99 12.79 -26.84 -5.09
C SER A 99 13.85 -25.77 -5.44
N ARG A 100 13.48 -24.78 -6.25
CA ARG A 100 14.40 -23.70 -6.68
C ARG A 100 14.81 -22.83 -5.51
N ALA A 101 13.86 -22.41 -4.68
CA ALA A 101 14.18 -21.56 -3.53
C ALA A 101 15.00 -22.33 -2.48
N ALA A 102 14.68 -23.60 -2.19
CA ALA A 102 15.44 -24.43 -1.26
C ALA A 102 16.90 -24.60 -1.70
N ALA A 103 17.15 -24.74 -3.01
CA ALA A 103 18.51 -24.81 -3.54
C ALA A 103 19.33 -23.53 -3.27
N ILE A 104 18.68 -22.37 -3.22
CA ILE A 104 19.34 -21.08 -2.91
C ILE A 104 19.46 -20.86 -1.41
N PHE A 105 18.47 -21.30 -0.62
CA PHE A 105 18.51 -21.23 0.84
C PHE A 105 19.49 -22.19 1.49
N LYS A 106 19.81 -23.29 0.81
CA LYS A 106 20.74 -24.30 1.33
C LYS A 106 22.05 -23.64 1.74
N ASP A 107 22.42 -23.81 3.00
CA ASP A 107 23.65 -23.28 3.60
C ASP A 107 23.76 -21.73 3.54
N SER A 108 22.70 -21.00 3.20
CA SER A 108 22.76 -19.56 2.88
C SER A 108 22.97 -18.65 4.09
N MET A 109 22.77 -19.18 5.31
CA MET A 109 22.89 -18.43 6.57
C MET A 109 24.15 -18.80 7.37
N ILE A 110 25.08 -19.57 6.82
CA ILE A 110 26.38 -19.81 7.48
C ILE A 110 27.06 -18.46 7.78
N GLY A 111 27.54 -18.28 9.01
CA GLY A 111 28.12 -17.01 9.45
C GLY A 111 27.10 -15.94 9.83
N ARG A 112 25.80 -16.27 9.89
CA ARG A 112 24.70 -15.33 10.16
C ARG A 112 23.77 -15.86 11.25
N THR A 113 23.12 -14.94 11.96
CA THR A 113 22.02 -15.25 12.86
C THR A 113 20.71 -15.37 12.09
N MET A 114 19.93 -16.42 12.36
CA MET A 114 18.53 -16.49 11.97
C MET A 114 17.67 -15.86 13.08
N TYR A 115 16.99 -14.78 12.75
CA TYR A 115 16.01 -14.13 13.61
C TYR A 115 14.62 -14.72 13.37
N VAL A 116 13.92 -15.04 14.45
CA VAL A 116 12.53 -15.50 14.45
C VAL A 116 11.66 -14.33 14.89
N ILE A 117 10.87 -13.76 13.97
CA ILE A 117 10.01 -12.61 14.22
C ILE A 117 8.55 -13.07 14.25
N PRO A 118 7.96 -13.34 15.42
CA PRO A 118 6.51 -13.49 15.53
C PRO A 118 5.84 -12.13 15.39
N PHE A 119 4.90 -11.99 14.46
CA PHE A 119 4.20 -10.73 14.22
C PHE A 119 2.70 -10.90 13.95
N SER A 120 1.92 -9.92 14.38
CA SER A 120 0.49 -9.78 14.10
C SER A 120 0.27 -8.71 13.06
N MET A 121 -0.45 -9.07 12.00
CA MET A 121 -1.08 -8.15 11.07
C MET A 121 -2.44 -7.76 11.64
N GLY A 122 -2.58 -6.51 12.07
CA GLY A 122 -3.69 -5.99 12.86
C GLY A 122 -3.44 -6.04 14.37
N PRO A 123 -4.30 -5.37 15.17
CA PRO A 123 -4.20 -5.38 16.63
C PRO A 123 -4.15 -6.81 17.17
N VAL A 124 -3.25 -7.08 18.12
CA VAL A 124 -3.05 -8.44 18.65
C VAL A 124 -4.34 -8.96 19.29
N GLY A 125 -4.75 -10.17 18.95
CA GLY A 125 -5.99 -10.79 19.43
C GLY A 125 -7.28 -10.27 18.78
N SER A 126 -7.18 -9.32 17.83
CA SER A 126 -8.35 -8.86 17.06
C SER A 126 -8.94 -10.01 16.23
N PRO A 127 -10.28 -10.11 16.08
CA PRO A 127 -10.90 -11.05 15.15
C PRO A 127 -10.55 -10.77 13.68
N PHE A 128 -10.00 -9.59 13.37
CA PHE A 128 -9.49 -9.26 12.05
C PHE A 128 -8.04 -9.75 11.83
N SER A 129 -7.29 -9.95 12.91
CA SER A 129 -5.85 -10.15 12.83
C SER A 129 -5.47 -11.51 12.24
N LYS A 130 -4.27 -11.56 11.67
CA LYS A 130 -3.59 -12.81 11.28
C LYS A 130 -2.16 -12.77 11.78
N ILE A 131 -1.71 -13.90 12.29
CA ILE A 131 -0.35 -14.06 12.79
C ILE A 131 0.53 -14.61 11.67
N GLY A 132 1.73 -14.04 11.55
CA GLY A 132 2.81 -14.58 10.75
C GLY A 132 4.06 -14.78 11.62
N VAL A 133 4.94 -15.67 11.17
CA VAL A 133 6.29 -15.77 11.74
C VAL A 133 7.30 -15.66 10.61
N GLU A 134 8.13 -14.62 10.67
CA GLU A 134 9.19 -14.38 9.71
C GLU A 134 10.55 -14.85 10.22
N LEU A 135 11.17 -15.80 9.51
CA LEU A 135 12.56 -16.21 9.70
C LEU A 135 13.44 -15.41 8.75
N THR A 136 14.46 -14.73 9.27
CA THR A 136 15.30 -13.82 8.47
C THR A 136 16.74 -13.76 8.97
N ASP A 137 17.70 -13.54 8.07
CA ASP A 137 19.13 -13.34 8.39
C ASP A 137 19.55 -11.86 8.43
N SER A 138 18.58 -10.95 8.58
CA SER A 138 18.77 -9.50 8.39
C SER A 138 18.27 -8.68 9.57
N ILE A 139 19.17 -7.96 10.24
CA ILE A 139 18.83 -7.03 11.33
C ILE A 139 17.98 -5.88 10.79
N TYR A 140 18.30 -5.36 9.59
CA TYR A 140 17.45 -4.37 8.93
C TYR A 140 15.98 -4.82 8.83
N VAL A 141 15.74 -6.10 8.49
CA VAL A 141 14.38 -6.64 8.41
C VAL A 141 13.72 -6.64 9.78
N VAL A 142 14.42 -7.14 10.81
CA VAL A 142 13.91 -7.16 12.19
C VAL A 142 13.49 -5.76 12.64
N LEU A 143 14.37 -4.76 12.50
CA LEU A 143 14.11 -3.40 12.95
C LEU A 143 12.96 -2.73 12.20
N ASN A 144 12.81 -3.00 10.90
CA ASN A 144 11.65 -2.52 10.15
C ASN A 144 10.36 -3.24 10.54
N MET A 145 10.39 -4.55 10.76
CA MET A 145 9.21 -5.33 11.17
C MET A 145 8.71 -4.93 12.56
N LEU A 146 9.60 -4.56 13.48
CA LEU A 146 9.26 -3.97 14.79
C LEU A 146 8.54 -2.61 14.67
N ILE A 147 8.65 -1.91 13.54
CA ILE A 147 7.90 -0.69 13.25
C ILE A 147 6.61 -1.01 12.48
N MET A 148 6.72 -1.83 11.43
CA MET A 148 5.67 -2.10 10.45
C MET A 148 4.58 -3.04 10.94
N THR A 149 4.87 -3.87 11.94
CA THR A 149 3.95 -4.85 12.52
C THR A 149 3.97 -4.79 14.05
N ARG A 150 2.95 -5.36 14.70
CA ARG A 150 3.05 -5.66 16.13
C ARG A 150 3.81 -6.97 16.26
N ALA A 151 5.01 -6.96 16.83
CA ALA A 151 5.89 -8.12 16.87
C ALA A 151 6.45 -8.39 18.27
N GLY A 152 6.65 -9.65 18.60
CA GLY A 152 7.25 -10.07 19.88
C GLY A 152 6.41 -11.05 20.69
N ASN A 153 6.63 -11.05 22.01
CA ASN A 153 6.07 -12.04 22.94
C ASN A 153 4.53 -12.01 23.01
N ASP A 154 3.90 -10.84 22.95
CA ASP A 154 2.44 -10.71 22.97
C ASP A 154 1.78 -11.48 21.80
N VAL A 155 2.46 -11.53 20.65
CA VAL A 155 2.01 -12.30 19.49
C VAL A 155 2.16 -13.79 19.73
N LEU A 156 3.27 -14.23 20.33
CA LEU A 156 3.46 -15.64 20.68
C LEU A 156 2.45 -16.12 21.72
N GLU A 157 2.11 -15.27 22.69
CA GLU A 157 1.08 -15.55 23.66
C GLU A 157 -0.29 -15.69 22.97
N SER A 158 -0.64 -14.75 22.07
CA SER A 158 -1.85 -14.83 21.27
C SER A 158 -1.88 -16.04 20.31
N LEU A 159 -0.72 -16.49 19.82
CA LEU A 159 -0.60 -17.68 18.98
C LEU A 159 -0.84 -18.98 19.77
N GLY A 160 -0.56 -18.97 21.08
CA GLY A 160 -0.80 -20.11 21.95
C GLY A 160 0.04 -21.34 21.59
N THR A 161 -0.53 -22.53 21.73
CA THR A 161 0.15 -23.82 21.48
C THR A 161 -0.20 -24.46 20.15
N ASP A 162 -1.30 -24.03 19.54
CA ASP A 162 -1.97 -24.67 18.41
C ASP A 162 -2.53 -23.68 17.36
N GLY A 163 -2.35 -22.38 17.56
CA GLY A 163 -2.81 -21.35 16.63
C GLY A 163 -2.17 -21.45 15.24
N GLU A 164 -2.92 -21.01 14.22
CA GLU A 164 -2.43 -20.98 12.85
C GLU A 164 -1.60 -19.71 12.59
N PHE A 165 -0.51 -19.86 11.83
CA PHE A 165 0.37 -18.76 11.45
C PHE A 165 0.84 -18.90 10.01
N THR A 166 1.05 -17.76 9.35
CA THR A 166 1.70 -17.71 8.03
C THR A 166 3.18 -17.99 8.18
N LYS A 167 3.70 -18.97 7.42
CA LYS A 167 5.12 -19.35 7.41
C LYS A 167 5.90 -18.44 6.46
N CYS A 168 6.66 -17.50 6.99
CA CYS A 168 7.44 -16.54 6.21
C CYS A 168 8.94 -16.86 6.32
N LEU A 169 9.58 -17.33 5.23
CA LEU A 169 11.03 -17.53 5.18
C LEU A 169 11.68 -16.46 4.32
N HIS A 170 12.67 -15.77 4.86
CA HIS A 170 13.48 -14.78 4.18
C HIS A 170 14.98 -15.07 4.35
N GLY A 171 15.78 -14.80 3.30
CA GLY A 171 17.23 -14.85 3.39
C GLY A 171 17.93 -14.02 2.32
N LYS A 172 18.95 -13.25 2.72
CA LYS A 172 19.73 -12.42 1.80
C LYS A 172 20.47 -13.24 0.74
N ALA A 173 20.95 -14.43 1.12
CA ALA A 173 21.82 -15.27 0.31
C ALA A 173 22.96 -14.44 -0.34
N GLU A 174 23.29 -14.70 -1.59
CA GLU A 174 24.32 -13.97 -2.36
C GLU A 174 23.82 -12.62 -2.93
N ARG A 175 22.51 -12.31 -2.80
CA ARG A 175 21.86 -11.14 -3.44
C ARG A 175 22.04 -11.06 -4.97
N ASP A 176 22.22 -12.21 -5.62
CA ASP A 176 22.24 -12.31 -7.08
C ASP A 176 20.82 -12.11 -7.63
N ILE A 177 20.63 -11.08 -8.45
CA ILE A 177 19.35 -10.74 -9.06
C ILE A 177 18.79 -11.88 -9.92
N ASN A 178 19.66 -12.71 -10.51
CA ASN A 178 19.26 -13.82 -11.37
C ASN A 178 18.75 -15.04 -10.57
N LYS A 179 19.06 -15.09 -9.28
CA LYS A 179 18.60 -16.13 -8.36
C LYS A 179 17.46 -15.64 -7.46
N ARG A 180 17.09 -14.36 -7.50
CA ARG A 180 16.08 -13.79 -6.61
C ARG A 180 14.70 -14.38 -6.89
N LEU A 181 14.00 -14.78 -5.83
CA LEU A 181 12.64 -15.31 -5.90
C LEU A 181 11.82 -14.74 -4.75
N ILE A 182 10.60 -14.29 -5.05
CA ILE A 182 9.58 -13.92 -4.06
C ILE A 182 8.35 -14.77 -4.34
N LEU A 183 8.18 -15.85 -3.58
CA LEU A 183 7.19 -16.89 -3.80
C LEU A 183 6.09 -16.82 -2.74
N HIS A 184 4.85 -17.00 -3.18
CA HIS A 184 3.68 -17.09 -2.31
C HIS A 184 3.01 -18.41 -2.60
N PHE A 185 2.72 -19.20 -1.57
CA PHE A 185 2.03 -20.47 -1.65
C PHE A 185 0.71 -20.33 -0.88
N PRO A 186 -0.37 -19.84 -1.54
CA PRO A 186 -1.60 -19.49 -0.84
C PRO A 186 -2.26 -20.68 -0.15
N GLU A 187 -2.22 -21.85 -0.78
CA GLU A 187 -2.80 -23.10 -0.27
C GLU A 187 -2.04 -23.65 0.96
N ASP A 188 -0.72 -23.42 1.02
CA ASP A 188 0.15 -23.86 2.12
C ASP A 188 0.31 -22.82 3.24
N ASN A 189 -0.29 -21.65 3.07
CA ASN A 189 -0.13 -20.49 3.94
C ASN A 189 1.37 -20.13 4.17
N ALA A 190 2.14 -20.04 3.09
CA ALA A 190 3.58 -19.83 3.14
C ALA A 190 4.09 -18.76 2.16
N ILE A 191 5.18 -18.10 2.55
CA ILE A 191 5.87 -17.05 1.79
C ILE A 191 7.37 -17.33 1.86
N TRP A 192 8.03 -17.47 0.72
CA TRP A 192 9.48 -17.68 0.65
C TRP A 192 10.13 -16.57 -0.18
N SER A 193 11.07 -15.83 0.39
CA SER A 193 11.79 -14.75 -0.28
C SER A 193 13.30 -14.91 -0.13
N VAL A 194 14.01 -15.02 -1.25
CA VAL A 194 15.46 -15.25 -1.24
C VAL A 194 16.17 -14.35 -2.24
N GLY A 195 17.34 -13.84 -1.87
CA GLY A 195 18.20 -13.05 -2.76
C GLY A 195 17.86 -11.55 -2.82
N SER A 196 17.11 -11.03 -1.85
CA SER A 196 16.85 -9.59 -1.67
C SER A 196 17.11 -9.17 -0.22
N GLY A 197 17.25 -7.87 0.00
CA GLY A 197 17.41 -7.14 1.25
C GLY A 197 16.56 -5.86 1.26
N TYR A 198 15.63 -5.67 0.31
CA TYR A 198 14.93 -4.40 0.10
C TYR A 198 13.41 -4.47 0.25
N GLY A 199 12.88 -3.60 1.11
CA GLY A 199 11.46 -3.20 1.16
C GLY A 199 10.46 -4.36 1.10
N GLY A 200 9.49 -4.27 0.17
CA GLY A 200 8.41 -5.26 0.07
C GLY A 200 8.83 -6.67 -0.36
N ASN A 201 10.10 -6.91 -0.72
CA ASN A 201 10.61 -8.26 -0.95
C ASN A 201 10.99 -8.94 0.38
N VAL A 202 11.28 -8.17 1.43
CA VAL A 202 11.86 -8.68 2.69
C VAL A 202 11.08 -8.32 3.93
N LEU A 203 10.11 -7.40 3.83
CA LEU A 203 9.16 -7.13 4.90
C LEU A 203 7.91 -7.96 4.59
N LEU A 204 7.93 -9.25 4.94
CA LEU A 204 6.95 -10.21 4.44
C LEU A 204 5.54 -9.98 5.00
N GLY A 205 5.43 -9.28 6.14
CA GLY A 205 4.16 -8.73 6.61
C GLY A 205 3.53 -7.73 5.62
N LYS A 206 4.33 -6.92 4.92
CA LYS A 206 3.84 -5.72 4.19
C LYS A 206 2.95 -6.04 2.99
N LYS A 207 3.46 -6.55 1.87
CA LYS A 207 2.62 -6.87 0.69
C LYS A 207 2.40 -8.36 0.51
N CYS A 208 3.36 -9.18 0.94
CA CYS A 208 3.33 -10.61 0.75
C CYS A 208 2.21 -11.25 1.59
N LEU A 209 2.18 -10.99 2.90
CA LEU A 209 1.06 -11.40 3.75
C LEU A 209 -0.13 -10.47 3.56
N ALA A 210 0.00 -9.16 3.81
CA ALA A 210 -1.17 -8.30 3.97
C ALA A 210 -2.07 -8.13 2.74
N LEU A 211 -1.58 -8.45 1.52
CA LEU A 211 -2.40 -8.44 0.31
C LEU A 211 -2.43 -9.79 -0.40
N ARG A 212 -1.28 -10.39 -0.73
CA ARG A 212 -1.30 -11.62 -1.56
C ARG A 212 -1.88 -12.81 -0.81
N ILE A 213 -1.24 -13.24 0.28
CA ILE A 213 -1.79 -14.35 1.08
C ILE A 213 -3.13 -13.95 1.70
N ALA A 214 -3.25 -12.73 2.21
CA ALA A 214 -4.48 -12.25 2.84
C ALA A 214 -5.68 -12.17 1.89
N SER A 215 -5.50 -11.84 0.61
CA SER A 215 -6.62 -11.83 -0.34
C SER A 215 -7.15 -13.25 -0.61
N PHE A 216 -6.26 -14.24 -0.66
CA PHE A 216 -6.65 -15.64 -0.74
C PHE A 216 -7.38 -16.10 0.54
N MET A 217 -6.83 -15.81 1.72
CA MET A 217 -7.50 -16.07 3.00
C MET A 217 -8.86 -15.39 3.09
N GLY A 218 -8.93 -14.12 2.67
CA GLY A 218 -10.15 -13.32 2.64
C GLY A 218 -11.23 -13.98 1.80
N ARG A 219 -10.88 -14.49 0.62
CA ARG A 219 -11.80 -15.28 -0.19
C ARG A 219 -12.31 -16.52 0.54
N GLN A 220 -11.42 -17.31 1.14
CA GLN A 220 -11.81 -18.56 1.83
C GLN A 220 -12.69 -18.31 3.06
N GLU A 221 -12.48 -17.19 3.73
CA GLU A 221 -13.10 -16.88 5.03
C GLU A 221 -14.20 -15.81 4.93
N GLY A 222 -14.53 -15.30 3.73
CA GLY A 222 -15.61 -14.33 3.52
C GLY A 222 -15.29 -12.89 3.95
N TRP A 223 -14.05 -12.43 3.76
CA TRP A 223 -13.63 -11.04 4.05
C TRP A 223 -12.67 -10.49 2.97
N MET A 224 -12.27 -9.22 3.09
CA MET A 224 -11.55 -8.51 2.01
C MET A 224 -10.20 -7.97 2.48
N ALA A 225 -9.14 -8.23 1.72
CA ALA A 225 -7.81 -7.67 1.94
C ALA A 225 -7.46 -6.72 0.79
N GLU A 226 -7.53 -5.42 1.04
CA GLU A 226 -7.54 -4.42 -0.02
C GLU A 226 -6.41 -3.41 0.10
N HIS A 227 -5.94 -2.93 -1.06
CA HIS A 227 -4.90 -1.93 -1.17
C HIS A 227 -5.44 -0.51 -0.96
N MET A 228 -6.08 -0.29 0.18
CA MET A 228 -6.81 0.93 0.51
C MET A 228 -6.21 1.65 1.71
N LEU A 229 -6.13 2.98 1.63
CA LEU A 229 -6.03 3.80 2.84
C LEU A 229 -7.34 3.75 3.63
N ILE A 230 -7.28 4.09 4.92
CA ILE A 230 -8.45 4.32 5.77
C ILE A 230 -8.33 5.71 6.39
N LEU A 231 -9.30 6.57 6.11
CA LEU A 231 -9.35 7.96 6.54
C LEU A 231 -10.64 8.25 7.29
N GLY A 232 -10.54 8.82 8.50
CA GLY A 232 -11.65 9.42 9.23
C GLY A 232 -11.78 10.90 8.94
N ILE A 233 -13.01 11.36 8.71
CA ILE A 233 -13.35 12.77 8.49
C ILE A 233 -14.33 13.18 9.58
N GLU A 234 -13.85 14.00 10.52
CA GLU A 234 -14.67 14.56 11.59
C GLU A 234 -15.30 15.86 11.12
N LYS A 235 -16.63 15.89 11.08
CA LYS A 235 -17.42 17.07 10.76
C LYS A 235 -17.40 18.07 11.92
N PRO A 236 -17.75 19.34 11.67
CA PRO A 236 -17.93 20.34 12.74
C PRO A 236 -18.90 19.93 13.85
N SER A 237 -19.84 19.02 13.55
CA SER A 237 -20.77 18.44 14.54
C SER A 237 -20.12 17.44 15.51
N GLY A 238 -18.86 17.06 15.30
CA GLY A 238 -18.14 16.01 16.04
C GLY A 238 -18.37 14.59 15.49
N GLU A 239 -19.25 14.42 14.50
CA GLU A 239 -19.47 13.12 13.85
C GLU A 239 -18.27 12.75 12.95
N THR A 240 -17.70 11.55 13.13
CA THR A 240 -16.59 11.05 12.31
C THR A 240 -17.08 9.96 11.35
N ASN A 241 -16.78 10.13 10.06
CA ASN A 241 -17.09 9.17 9.00
C ASN A 241 -15.79 8.58 8.47
N TYR A 242 -15.71 7.25 8.31
CA TYR A 242 -14.52 6.60 7.79
C TYR A 242 -14.73 6.15 6.35
N ILE A 243 -13.75 6.43 5.51
CA ILE A 243 -13.72 6.02 4.11
C ILE A 243 -12.53 5.11 3.86
N ALA A 244 -12.71 4.14 2.97
CA ALA A 244 -11.62 3.34 2.42
C ALA A 244 -11.36 3.76 0.98
N ALA A 245 -10.09 3.98 0.60
CA ALA A 245 -9.79 4.46 -0.75
C ALA A 245 -8.58 3.77 -1.40
N ALA A 246 -8.79 3.20 -2.58
CA ALA A 246 -7.78 2.52 -3.39
C ALA A 246 -7.27 3.44 -4.50
N PHE A 247 -5.95 3.58 -4.56
CA PHE A 247 -5.24 4.34 -5.57
C PHE A 247 -3.98 3.60 -6.00
N PRO A 248 -3.68 3.53 -7.31
CA PRO A 248 -2.38 3.09 -7.79
C PRO A 248 -1.24 3.98 -7.27
N SER A 249 -0.01 3.52 -7.50
CA SER A 249 1.17 4.34 -7.17
C SER A 249 1.12 5.70 -7.89
N ALA A 250 1.75 6.73 -7.30
CA ALA A 250 1.80 8.10 -7.84
C ALA A 250 0.44 8.81 -8.01
N CYS A 251 -0.62 8.34 -7.35
CA CYS A 251 -1.95 8.95 -7.34
C CYS A 251 -2.31 9.67 -6.01
N GLY A 252 -1.34 9.91 -5.13
CA GLY A 252 -1.52 10.75 -3.95
C GLY A 252 -2.15 10.06 -2.72
N LYS A 253 -2.12 8.72 -2.65
CA LYS A 253 -2.71 7.94 -1.53
C LYS A 253 -2.29 8.43 -0.14
N THR A 254 -0.98 8.54 0.12
CA THR A 254 -0.47 9.01 1.43
C THR A 254 -0.86 10.47 1.73
N ASN A 255 -0.96 11.33 0.71
CA ASN A 255 -1.41 12.71 0.90
C ASN A 255 -2.89 12.77 1.28
N LEU A 256 -3.72 11.90 0.70
CA LEU A 256 -5.13 11.81 1.04
C LEU A 256 -5.34 11.21 2.45
N ALA A 257 -4.60 10.16 2.79
CA ALA A 257 -4.66 9.54 4.12
C ALA A 257 -4.26 10.49 5.25
N MET A 258 -3.36 11.43 4.97
CA MET A 258 -2.86 12.42 5.94
C MET A 258 -3.30 13.85 5.61
N LEU A 259 -4.45 14.00 4.94
CA LEU A 259 -4.93 15.26 4.39
C LEU A 259 -4.97 16.38 5.43
N ILE A 260 -4.58 17.57 5.02
CA ILE A 260 -4.76 18.80 5.80
C ILE A 260 -5.96 19.55 5.24
N PRO A 261 -7.01 19.81 6.05
CA PRO A 261 -8.15 20.60 5.61
C PRO A 261 -7.72 21.95 5.01
N PRO A 262 -8.31 22.36 3.88
CA PRO A 262 -8.07 23.69 3.33
C PRO A 262 -8.64 24.74 4.29
N GLU A 263 -8.10 25.95 4.26
CA GLU A 263 -8.39 26.97 5.28
C GLU A 263 -9.90 27.25 5.45
N GLY A 264 -10.67 27.23 4.36
CA GLY A 264 -12.13 27.38 4.39
C GLY A 264 -12.85 26.31 5.23
N LEU A 265 -12.52 25.03 5.01
CA LEU A 265 -13.12 23.91 5.75
C LEU A 265 -12.53 23.75 7.15
N LYS A 266 -11.25 24.07 7.33
CA LYS A 266 -10.60 24.10 8.63
C LYS A 266 -11.30 25.07 9.58
N LYS A 267 -11.63 26.29 9.12
CA LYS A 267 -12.37 27.29 9.89
C LYS A 267 -13.78 26.84 10.27
N LYS A 268 -14.41 26.00 9.44
CA LYS A 268 -15.71 25.40 9.76
C LYS A 268 -15.61 24.35 10.87
N GLY A 269 -14.41 23.81 11.14
CA GLY A 269 -14.16 22.84 12.21
C GLY A 269 -13.91 21.41 11.72
N TYR A 270 -13.69 21.19 10.42
CA TYR A 270 -13.35 19.87 9.89
C TYR A 270 -11.98 19.39 10.40
N LYS A 271 -11.90 18.09 10.76
CA LYS A 271 -10.64 17.42 11.12
C LYS A 271 -10.49 16.10 10.37
N ILE A 272 -9.25 15.66 10.27
CA ILE A 272 -8.84 14.46 9.53
C ILE A 272 -8.10 13.52 10.47
N TRP A 273 -8.44 12.22 10.38
CA TRP A 273 -7.91 11.16 11.23
C TRP A 273 -7.37 10.00 10.39
N THR A 274 -6.06 9.81 10.38
CA THR A 274 -5.38 8.72 9.67
C THR A 274 -5.52 7.41 10.46
N VAL A 275 -6.13 6.37 9.88
CA VAL A 275 -6.10 5.01 10.42
C VAL A 275 -4.99 4.19 9.75
N GLY A 276 -4.85 4.33 8.44
CA GLY A 276 -3.77 3.73 7.64
C GLY A 276 -3.71 4.35 6.25
N ASP A 277 -2.54 4.32 5.61
CA ASP A 277 -2.36 4.93 4.29
C ASP A 277 -2.18 3.91 3.15
N ASP A 278 -2.16 2.61 3.46
CA ASP A 278 -1.71 1.61 2.49
C ASP A 278 -2.65 0.41 2.33
N ILE A 279 -3.09 -0.20 3.44
CA ILE A 279 -3.80 -1.49 3.46
C ILE A 279 -5.03 -1.43 4.38
N SER A 280 -6.10 -2.07 3.94
CA SER A 280 -7.36 -2.21 4.69
C SER A 280 -7.81 -3.67 4.68
N TRP A 281 -8.06 -4.22 5.87
CA TRP A 281 -8.73 -5.52 6.01
C TRP A 281 -10.16 -5.30 6.47
N MET A 282 -11.12 -5.73 5.65
CA MET A 282 -12.53 -5.42 5.85
C MET A 282 -13.38 -6.67 6.06
N ARG A 283 -14.24 -6.65 7.07
CA ARG A 283 -15.16 -7.74 7.42
C ARG A 283 -16.57 -7.19 7.61
N ILE A 284 -17.56 -8.03 7.27
CA ILE A 284 -18.96 -7.76 7.59
C ILE A 284 -19.16 -8.09 9.08
N LYS A 285 -19.71 -7.15 9.85
CA LYS A 285 -20.08 -7.38 11.26
C LYS A 285 -21.52 -7.87 11.38
N GLU A 286 -21.92 -8.23 12.60
CA GLU A 286 -23.27 -8.73 12.92
C GLU A 286 -24.40 -7.77 12.50
N ASP A 287 -24.14 -6.47 12.51
CA ASP A 287 -25.07 -5.43 12.04
C ASP A 287 -25.23 -5.41 10.50
N GLY A 288 -24.42 -6.19 9.77
CA GLY A 288 -24.39 -6.26 8.32
C GLY A 288 -23.67 -5.08 7.65
N SER A 289 -22.93 -4.28 8.42
CA SER A 289 -22.09 -3.18 7.92
C SER A 289 -20.65 -3.67 7.70
N LEU A 290 -19.94 -3.02 6.76
CA LEU A 290 -18.53 -3.30 6.50
C LEU A 290 -17.64 -2.50 7.47
N TRP A 291 -16.74 -3.19 8.17
CA TRP A 291 -15.79 -2.59 9.10
C TRP A 291 -14.37 -2.90 8.68
N ALA A 292 -13.42 -2.01 8.98
CA ALA A 292 -12.04 -2.11 8.53
C ALA A 292 -11.02 -1.92 9.66
N ILE A 293 -9.90 -2.64 9.58
CA ILE A 293 -8.68 -2.33 10.33
C ILE A 293 -7.53 -1.98 9.37
N ASN A 294 -6.56 -1.24 9.86
CA ASN A 294 -5.23 -1.19 9.26
C ASN A 294 -4.38 -2.34 9.83
N PRO A 295 -3.95 -3.32 9.02
CA PRO A 295 -3.11 -4.40 9.53
C PRO A 295 -1.67 -3.97 9.87
N GLU A 296 -1.18 -2.85 9.32
CA GLU A 296 0.17 -2.33 9.58
C GLU A 296 0.22 -1.45 10.84
N SER A 297 1.40 -1.31 11.47
CA SER A 297 1.65 -0.38 12.60
C SER A 297 2.66 0.73 12.28
N GLY A 298 3.20 0.71 11.06
CA GLY A 298 4.21 1.65 10.58
C GLY A 298 3.88 2.18 9.19
N PHE A 299 4.44 3.33 8.85
CA PHE A 299 4.46 3.85 7.48
C PHE A 299 5.74 3.43 6.78
N PHE A 300 5.63 2.93 5.55
CA PHE A 300 6.76 2.61 4.66
C PHE A 300 6.68 3.45 3.38
N GLY A 301 6.85 4.77 3.55
CA GLY A 301 6.59 5.76 2.51
C GLY A 301 7.78 5.97 1.57
N VAL A 302 7.50 6.43 0.35
CA VAL A 302 8.52 6.94 -0.58
C VAL A 302 9.00 8.30 -0.07
N ALA A 303 10.31 8.48 0.09
CA ALA A 303 10.87 9.75 0.57
C ALA A 303 10.77 10.86 -0.51
N PRO A 304 11.29 10.69 -1.74
CA PRO A 304 11.23 11.71 -2.79
C PRO A 304 9.83 12.31 -3.00
N GLY A 305 9.76 13.64 -3.02
CA GLY A 305 8.52 14.42 -3.14
C GLY A 305 7.76 14.65 -1.82
N THR A 306 8.13 13.98 -0.72
CA THR A 306 7.57 14.27 0.62
C THR A 306 8.19 15.55 1.18
N ASN A 307 7.36 16.54 1.50
CA ASN A 307 7.77 17.82 2.09
C ASN A 307 6.62 18.49 2.85
N SER A 308 6.93 19.56 3.58
CA SER A 308 5.97 20.25 4.45
C SER A 308 4.91 21.04 3.67
N LYS A 309 5.16 21.33 2.40
CA LYS A 309 4.17 21.98 1.52
C LYS A 309 3.08 21.01 1.08
N SER A 310 3.43 19.77 0.76
CA SER A 310 2.50 18.75 0.25
C SER A 310 1.90 17.88 1.35
N ASN A 311 2.69 17.53 2.38
CA ASN A 311 2.29 16.63 3.45
C ASN A 311 3.07 16.91 4.76
N PRO A 312 2.69 17.95 5.51
CA PRO A 312 3.34 18.30 6.77
C PRO A 312 3.17 17.22 7.86
N ASN A 313 2.08 16.45 7.83
CA ASN A 313 1.88 15.31 8.74
C ASN A 313 2.95 14.23 8.51
N ALA A 314 3.24 13.87 7.26
CA ALA A 314 4.30 12.92 6.94
C ALA A 314 5.67 13.44 7.39
N VAL A 315 5.99 14.72 7.13
CA VAL A 315 7.26 15.32 7.56
C VAL A 315 7.40 15.31 9.08
N ALA A 316 6.36 15.65 9.83
CA ALA A 316 6.37 15.59 11.29
C ALA A 316 6.56 14.16 11.82
N THR A 317 5.93 13.18 11.14
CA THR A 317 5.99 11.75 11.53
C THR A 317 7.41 11.20 11.45
N ILE A 318 8.19 11.60 10.45
CA ILE A 318 9.52 11.03 10.15
C ILE A 318 10.67 11.68 10.93
N GLN A 319 10.43 12.72 11.74
CA GLN A 319 11.51 13.44 12.44
C GLN A 319 12.22 12.64 13.55
N LYS A 320 11.67 11.50 13.98
CA LYS A 320 12.24 10.68 15.05
C LYS A 320 11.96 9.20 14.86
N ASN A 321 12.76 8.34 15.47
CA ASN A 321 12.63 6.87 15.45
C ASN A 321 12.37 6.30 14.04
N THR A 322 13.02 6.88 13.03
CA THR A 322 12.76 6.57 11.63
C THR A 322 13.97 5.90 10.99
N ILE A 323 13.72 4.81 10.28
CA ILE A 323 14.74 4.16 9.45
C ILE A 323 14.62 4.74 8.05
N TYR A 324 15.59 5.53 7.63
CA TYR A 324 15.71 5.99 6.25
C TYR A 324 16.48 4.96 5.42
N THR A 325 16.04 4.71 4.19
CA THR A 325 16.69 3.76 3.28
C THR A 325 16.99 4.45 1.95
N ASN A 326 18.27 4.48 1.54
CA ASN A 326 18.73 5.01 0.25
C ASN A 326 18.45 6.52 0.01
N VAL A 327 18.48 7.34 1.06
CA VAL A 327 18.44 8.81 0.95
C VAL A 327 19.84 9.42 0.95
N LEU A 328 19.97 10.70 0.60
CA LEU A 328 21.24 11.42 0.69
C LEU A 328 21.56 11.72 2.16
N LEU A 329 22.82 11.55 2.54
CA LEU A 329 23.38 11.95 3.84
C LEU A 329 24.10 13.30 3.70
N LYS A 330 23.66 14.30 4.46
CA LYS A 330 24.29 15.62 4.51
C LYS A 330 25.48 15.62 5.48
N LYS A 331 26.34 16.64 5.35
CA LYS A 331 27.49 16.88 6.24
C LYS A 331 27.13 17.04 7.71
N ASP A 332 25.95 17.62 7.99
CA ASP A 332 25.46 17.85 9.35
C ASP A 332 24.92 16.57 10.02
N GLY A 333 25.02 15.42 9.36
CA GLY A 333 24.53 14.13 9.84
C GLY A 333 23.02 13.93 9.67
N THR A 334 22.30 14.82 8.98
CA THR A 334 20.88 14.64 8.64
C THR A 334 20.70 14.22 7.18
N VAL A 335 19.47 14.01 6.74
CA VAL A 335 19.17 13.44 5.42
C VAL A 335 18.52 14.44 4.47
N TRP A 336 18.55 14.13 3.18
CA TRP A 336 17.85 14.89 2.13
C TRP A 336 17.43 13.97 0.97
N TRP A 337 16.44 14.41 0.19
CA TRP A 337 15.98 13.77 -1.04
C TRP A 337 15.42 14.81 -2.01
N GLU A 338 15.27 14.43 -3.28
CA GLU A 338 14.66 15.30 -4.29
C GLU A 338 13.25 15.73 -3.88
N GLY A 339 13.06 17.05 -3.77
CA GLY A 339 11.79 17.66 -3.36
C GLY A 339 11.56 17.70 -1.85
N ALA A 340 12.57 17.43 -1.01
CA ALA A 340 12.51 17.66 0.44
C ALA A 340 12.42 19.16 0.79
N ASP A 341 12.11 19.46 2.05
CA ASP A 341 12.15 20.82 2.58
C ASP A 341 13.57 21.41 2.59
N GLY A 342 13.67 22.73 2.46
CA GLY A 342 14.92 23.47 2.50
C GLY A 342 15.68 23.53 1.16
N PRO A 343 16.83 24.22 1.10
CA PRO A 343 17.63 24.32 -0.10
C PRO A 343 18.28 22.97 -0.45
N VAL A 344 18.54 22.75 -1.74
CA VAL A 344 19.37 21.61 -2.20
C VAL A 344 20.75 21.72 -1.54
N PRO A 345 21.28 20.65 -0.92
CA PRO A 345 22.59 20.70 -0.28
C PRO A 345 23.70 20.93 -1.32
N GLU A 346 24.70 21.76 -0.99
CA GLU A 346 25.84 22.03 -1.87
C GLU A 346 26.69 20.78 -2.13
N GLU A 347 26.78 19.89 -1.14
CA GLU A 347 27.38 18.56 -1.25
C GLU A 347 26.86 17.60 -0.19
N GLY A 348 27.05 16.31 -0.42
CA GLY A 348 26.69 15.24 0.51
C GLY A 348 27.19 13.88 0.03
N ILE A 349 26.70 12.83 0.68
CA ILE A 349 26.95 11.44 0.28
C ILE A 349 25.64 10.85 -0.22
N ASP A 350 25.59 10.48 -1.49
CA ASP A 350 24.39 9.92 -2.10
C ASP A 350 23.99 8.56 -1.52
N TRP A 351 22.86 8.06 -2.02
CA TRP A 351 22.30 6.78 -1.65
C TRP A 351 23.19 5.57 -1.95
N THR A 352 24.17 5.70 -2.85
CA THR A 352 25.17 4.65 -3.15
C THR A 352 26.41 4.73 -2.26
N GLY A 353 26.48 5.74 -1.39
CA GLY A 353 27.65 5.98 -0.53
C GLY A 353 28.76 6.80 -1.20
N GLN A 354 28.49 7.43 -2.34
CA GLN A 354 29.48 8.21 -3.09
C GLN A 354 29.31 9.71 -2.86
N PRO A 355 30.39 10.52 -2.98
CA PRO A 355 30.28 11.97 -2.97
C PRO A 355 29.31 12.47 -4.05
N TRP A 356 28.48 13.45 -3.69
CA TRP A 356 27.47 14.04 -4.55
C TRP A 356 27.45 15.55 -4.43
N LYS A 357 27.25 16.22 -5.57
CA LYS A 357 27.03 17.67 -5.70
C LYS A 357 25.92 17.93 -6.71
N PRO A 358 25.16 19.03 -6.58
CA PRO A 358 24.17 19.42 -7.58
C PRO A 358 24.80 19.51 -8.97
N GLY A 359 24.08 18.99 -9.98
CA GLY A 359 24.51 19.04 -11.38
C GLY A 359 25.52 17.97 -11.81
N MET A 360 25.99 17.09 -10.90
CA MET A 360 26.77 15.92 -11.29
C MET A 360 25.97 15.02 -12.24
N THR A 361 26.65 14.43 -13.21
CA THR A 361 26.07 13.44 -14.13
C THR A 361 26.69 12.07 -13.92
N ASP A 362 25.96 11.01 -14.27
CA ASP A 362 26.51 9.66 -14.43
C ASP A 362 27.30 9.50 -15.74
N ALA A 363 27.80 8.30 -16.00
CA ALA A 363 28.61 7.98 -17.18
C ALA A 363 27.82 8.15 -18.49
N GLU A 364 26.49 8.07 -18.41
CA GLU A 364 25.54 8.23 -19.51
C GLU A 364 25.08 9.68 -19.70
N GLY A 365 25.63 10.63 -18.92
CA GLY A 365 25.32 12.06 -19.00
C GLY A 365 23.98 12.45 -18.35
N LYS A 366 23.34 11.56 -17.61
CA LYS A 366 22.10 11.84 -16.88
C LYS A 366 22.42 12.45 -15.52
N ILE A 367 21.60 13.42 -15.08
CA ILE A 367 21.76 14.05 -13.77
C ILE A 367 21.67 12.98 -12.67
N LYS A 368 22.75 12.87 -11.90
CA LYS A 368 22.86 11.97 -10.76
C LYS A 368 22.00 12.49 -9.62
N LYS A 369 21.05 11.69 -9.16
CA LYS A 369 20.21 12.00 -8.00
C LYS A 369 20.93 11.72 -6.69
N GLY A 370 20.67 12.54 -5.68
CA GLY A 370 21.22 12.37 -4.33
C GLY A 370 20.55 11.20 -3.60
N ALA A 371 19.22 11.09 -3.69
CA ALA A 371 18.47 9.96 -3.17
C ALA A 371 18.06 9.00 -4.29
N ASN A 372 17.87 7.72 -3.96
CA ASN A 372 17.26 6.80 -4.91
C ASN A 372 15.80 7.23 -5.16
N PRO A 373 15.28 7.21 -6.41
CA PRO A 373 13.88 7.57 -6.69
C PRO A 373 12.83 6.77 -5.91
N ASN A 374 13.17 5.56 -5.48
CA ASN A 374 12.31 4.70 -4.68
C ASN A 374 12.75 4.63 -3.20
N SER A 375 13.67 5.50 -2.76
CA SER A 375 14.13 5.57 -1.36
C SER A 375 12.96 5.74 -0.39
N ARG A 376 13.15 5.24 0.83
CA ARG A 376 12.08 5.01 1.79
C ARG A 376 12.37 5.64 3.13
N PHE A 377 11.30 5.92 3.86
CA PHE A 377 11.33 6.04 5.30
C PHE A 377 10.43 4.96 5.91
N THR A 378 10.83 4.44 7.06
CA THR A 378 10.01 3.56 7.91
C THR A 378 9.80 4.23 9.25
N ALA A 379 8.57 4.63 9.55
CA ALA A 379 8.26 5.42 10.74
C ALA A 379 7.03 4.87 11.50
N PRO A 380 6.99 4.88 12.84
CA PRO A 380 5.83 4.41 13.60
C PRO A 380 4.57 5.28 13.36
N ILE A 381 3.42 4.65 13.11
CA ILE A 381 2.16 5.36 12.86
C ILE A 381 1.76 6.26 14.03
N LYS A 382 2.04 5.83 15.27
CA LYS A 382 1.77 6.59 16.51
C LYS A 382 2.45 7.98 16.55
N GLN A 383 3.43 8.24 15.69
CA GLN A 383 4.09 9.55 15.59
C GLN A 383 3.34 10.53 14.67
N CYS A 384 2.35 10.07 13.91
CA CYS A 384 1.61 10.91 13.00
C CYS A 384 0.68 11.86 13.78
N PRO A 385 0.78 13.18 13.57
CA PRO A 385 -0.06 14.14 14.29
C PRO A 385 -1.56 13.95 14.08
N SER A 386 -1.96 13.39 12.94
CA SER A 386 -3.35 13.11 12.59
C SER A 386 -3.76 11.65 12.83
N VAL A 387 -2.98 10.84 13.57
CA VAL A 387 -3.35 9.45 13.84
C VAL A 387 -4.71 9.38 14.56
N SER A 388 -5.60 8.51 14.07
CA SER A 388 -6.90 8.28 14.71
C SER A 388 -6.71 7.57 16.05
N ALA A 389 -7.47 7.93 17.08
CA ALA A 389 -7.49 7.16 18.33
C ALA A 389 -7.93 5.69 18.13
N ARG A 390 -8.60 5.39 17.00
CA ARG A 390 -9.07 4.04 16.65
C ARG A 390 -8.11 3.26 15.74
N PHE A 391 -6.90 3.76 15.48
CA PHE A 391 -5.97 3.11 14.55
C PHE A 391 -5.56 1.69 15.00
N ASP A 392 -5.59 1.42 16.30
CA ASP A 392 -5.24 0.14 16.94
C ASP A 392 -6.46 -0.52 17.61
N ASP A 393 -7.67 -0.07 17.28
CA ASP A 393 -8.92 -0.63 17.79
C ASP A 393 -9.11 -2.05 17.21
N PRO A 394 -9.16 -3.12 18.04
CA PRO A 394 -9.29 -4.49 17.56
C PRO A 394 -10.62 -4.73 16.82
N GLU A 395 -11.61 -3.87 17.03
CA GLU A 395 -12.90 -3.93 16.37
C GLU A 395 -12.93 -3.13 15.05
N GLY A 396 -11.91 -2.34 14.75
CA GLY A 396 -11.82 -1.52 13.54
C GLY A 396 -12.83 -0.37 13.49
N VAL A 397 -13.02 0.20 12.29
CA VAL A 397 -13.89 1.35 12.04
C VAL A 397 -14.94 1.05 10.98
N PRO A 398 -16.18 1.56 11.09
CA PRO A 398 -17.23 1.33 10.10
C PRO A 398 -16.95 2.13 8.81
N ILE A 399 -17.03 1.49 7.65
CA ILE A 399 -16.77 2.13 6.36
C ILE A 399 -18.06 2.73 5.79
N SER A 400 -18.09 4.05 5.66
CA SER A 400 -19.23 4.80 5.11
C SER A 400 -19.21 4.85 3.58
N ALA A 401 -18.02 4.91 2.98
CA ALA A 401 -17.84 4.96 1.54
C ALA A 401 -16.53 4.27 1.10
N ILE A 402 -16.55 3.72 -0.11
CA ILE A 402 -15.38 3.17 -0.79
C ILE A 402 -15.06 4.07 -1.99
N ILE A 403 -13.80 4.40 -2.18
CA ILE A 403 -13.33 5.24 -3.28
C ILE A 403 -12.31 4.48 -4.12
N PHE A 404 -12.51 4.46 -5.43
CA PHE A 404 -11.49 4.12 -6.41
C PHE A 404 -10.98 5.39 -7.08
N GLY A 405 -9.71 5.45 -7.44
CA GLY A 405 -9.21 6.57 -8.20
C GLY A 405 -7.89 6.30 -8.88
N GLY A 406 -7.67 7.01 -9.98
CA GLY A 406 -6.47 6.92 -10.79
C GLY A 406 -6.12 8.25 -11.42
N ARG A 407 -4.91 8.36 -11.95
CA ARG A 407 -4.47 9.53 -12.70
C ARG A 407 -5.01 9.46 -14.12
N ARG A 408 -5.90 10.39 -14.48
CA ARG A 408 -6.46 10.52 -15.83
C ARG A 408 -6.45 12.00 -16.23
N ALA A 409 -5.69 12.34 -17.27
CA ALA A 409 -5.66 13.68 -17.83
C ALA A 409 -7.02 14.06 -18.46
N THR A 410 -7.69 13.08 -19.10
CA THR A 410 -8.99 13.23 -19.78
C THR A 410 -9.96 12.11 -19.38
N VAL A 411 -11.17 12.07 -19.98
CA VAL A 411 -12.23 11.07 -19.78
C VAL A 411 -12.93 11.10 -18.42
N ALA A 412 -12.21 10.82 -17.32
CA ALA A 412 -12.82 10.67 -16.00
C ALA A 412 -13.08 12.04 -15.35
N PRO A 413 -14.32 12.32 -14.87
CA PRO A 413 -14.61 13.56 -14.15
C PRO A 413 -14.00 13.52 -12.74
N LEU A 414 -14.01 14.66 -12.04
CA LEU A 414 -13.43 14.82 -10.71
C LEU A 414 -13.94 13.80 -9.69
N VAL A 415 -15.26 13.57 -9.68
CA VAL A 415 -15.91 12.55 -8.85
C VAL A 415 -17.19 12.06 -9.51
N TYR A 416 -17.50 10.77 -9.34
CA TYR A 416 -18.82 10.21 -9.61
C TYR A 416 -19.12 9.02 -8.70
N GLN A 417 -20.38 8.86 -8.32
CA GLN A 417 -20.91 7.74 -7.55
C GLN A 417 -21.40 6.63 -8.49
N SER A 418 -21.12 5.38 -8.13
CA SER A 418 -21.73 4.19 -8.76
C SER A 418 -23.26 4.16 -8.61
N PHE A 419 -23.95 3.33 -9.41
CA PHE A 419 -25.41 3.22 -9.35
C PHE A 419 -25.85 2.35 -8.17
N ASP A 420 -25.10 1.28 -7.96
CA ASP A 420 -25.24 0.31 -6.89
C ASP A 420 -23.89 -0.39 -6.67
N TRP A 421 -23.89 -1.44 -5.84
CA TRP A 421 -22.69 -2.20 -5.55
C TRP A 421 -22.11 -2.90 -6.78
N GLN A 422 -22.93 -3.52 -7.62
CA GLN A 422 -22.46 -4.24 -8.81
C GLN A 422 -21.77 -3.28 -9.78
N HIS A 423 -22.40 -2.14 -10.06
CA HIS A 423 -21.78 -1.08 -10.84
C HIS A 423 -20.49 -0.57 -10.17
N GLY A 424 -20.47 -0.46 -8.83
CA GLY A 424 -19.27 -0.11 -8.08
C GLY A 424 -18.12 -1.12 -8.21
N VAL A 425 -18.42 -2.42 -8.22
CA VAL A 425 -17.42 -3.47 -8.51
C VAL A 425 -16.91 -3.31 -9.93
N PHE A 426 -17.79 -3.02 -10.90
CA PHE A 426 -17.38 -2.69 -12.27
C PHE A 426 -16.44 -1.48 -12.32
N LEU A 427 -16.74 -0.38 -11.62
CA LEU A 427 -15.84 0.78 -11.56
C LEU A 427 -14.46 0.43 -10.99
N GLY A 428 -14.42 -0.40 -9.95
CA GLY A 428 -13.16 -0.88 -9.37
C GLY A 428 -12.39 -1.79 -10.34
N SER A 429 -13.08 -2.69 -11.05
CA SER A 429 -12.44 -3.67 -11.93
C SER A 429 -11.86 -3.05 -13.19
N ILE A 430 -12.40 -1.91 -13.63
CA ILE A 430 -11.91 -1.15 -14.78
C ILE A 430 -10.95 -0.03 -14.41
N MET A 431 -10.63 0.16 -13.13
CA MET A 431 -9.86 1.31 -12.68
C MET A 431 -8.59 1.49 -13.51
N ALA A 432 -8.39 2.71 -14.01
CA ALA A 432 -7.32 3.05 -14.94
C ALA A 432 -6.48 4.20 -14.41
N SER A 433 -5.18 4.14 -14.65
CA SER A 433 -4.25 5.21 -14.33
C SER A 433 -3.18 5.33 -15.39
N GLU A 434 -2.81 6.56 -15.71
CA GLU A 434 -1.69 6.87 -16.58
C GLU A 434 -0.36 6.50 -15.93
N VAL A 435 0.53 5.91 -16.72
CA VAL A 435 1.91 5.63 -16.32
C VAL A 435 2.72 6.93 -16.41
N THR A 436 3.25 7.38 -15.27
CA THR A 436 4.17 8.53 -15.24
C THR A 436 5.57 8.10 -15.71
N ALA A 437 6.40 9.03 -16.18
CA ALA A 437 7.78 8.77 -16.62
C ALA A 437 8.69 8.08 -15.56
N ALA A 438 8.26 8.00 -14.30
CA ALA A 438 8.97 7.31 -13.22
C ALA A 438 8.72 5.79 -13.19
N GLN A 439 7.67 5.29 -13.86
CA GLN A 439 7.40 3.87 -14.04
C GLN A 439 7.85 3.49 -15.46
N TYR A 440 8.73 2.50 -15.58
CA TYR A 440 9.25 1.99 -16.85
C TYR A 440 8.13 1.83 -17.90
N GLY A 441 8.09 2.71 -18.90
CA GLY A 441 7.08 2.72 -19.95
C GLY A 441 7.02 4.02 -20.74
N ALA A 442 6.34 4.01 -21.90
CA ALA A 442 6.04 5.20 -22.67
C ALA A 442 5.05 6.10 -21.91
N GLN A 443 5.37 7.39 -21.81
CA GLN A 443 4.56 8.39 -21.13
C GLN A 443 3.16 8.49 -21.79
N GLY A 444 2.09 8.48 -21.00
CA GLY A 444 0.70 8.60 -21.49
C GLY A 444 -0.02 7.28 -21.79
N VAL A 445 0.61 6.12 -21.57
CA VAL A 445 -0.10 4.83 -21.65
C VAL A 445 -1.03 4.66 -20.45
N VAL A 446 -2.31 4.41 -20.70
CA VAL A 446 -3.30 4.07 -19.67
C VAL A 446 -3.13 2.60 -19.29
N ARG A 447 -2.85 2.34 -18.01
CA ARG A 447 -2.80 0.99 -17.44
C ARG A 447 -4.06 0.74 -16.62
N ARG A 448 -4.71 -0.40 -16.85
CA ARG A 448 -5.75 -0.92 -15.96
C ARG A 448 -5.07 -1.48 -14.71
N ASP A 449 -5.53 -1.08 -13.53
CA ASP A 449 -5.06 -1.55 -12.24
C ASP A 449 -6.28 -1.83 -11.35
N PRO A 450 -7.01 -2.94 -11.58
CA PRO A 450 -8.26 -3.24 -10.89
C PRO A 450 -8.10 -3.12 -9.37
N MET A 451 -8.92 -2.28 -8.72
CA MET A 451 -8.91 -2.02 -7.26
C MET A 451 -7.52 -1.65 -6.67
N ALA A 452 -6.56 -1.21 -7.50
CA ALA A 452 -5.15 -1.02 -7.17
C ALA A 452 -4.43 -2.31 -6.73
N MET A 453 -4.97 -3.47 -7.11
CA MET A 453 -4.56 -4.81 -6.67
C MET A 453 -3.83 -5.59 -7.77
N LEU A 454 -3.57 -5.01 -8.95
CA LEU A 454 -3.01 -5.75 -10.09
C LEU A 454 -1.72 -6.55 -9.76
N PRO A 455 -0.72 -5.99 -9.05
CA PRO A 455 0.49 -6.76 -8.66
C PRO A 455 0.38 -7.47 -7.30
N PHE A 456 -0.82 -7.50 -6.68
CA PHE A 456 -1.02 -7.92 -5.29
C PHE A 456 -2.13 -8.96 -5.08
N CYS A 457 -2.99 -9.22 -6.05
CA CYS A 457 -4.02 -10.27 -5.92
C CYS A 457 -3.35 -11.64 -5.83
N GLY A 458 -3.63 -12.39 -4.76
CA GLY A 458 -2.98 -13.69 -4.49
C GLY A 458 -3.58 -14.87 -5.24
N TYR A 459 -4.53 -14.64 -6.13
CA TYR A 459 -5.23 -15.64 -6.93
C TYR A 459 -5.80 -15.00 -8.20
N ASN A 460 -6.57 -15.76 -8.98
CA ASN A 460 -7.15 -15.30 -10.23
C ASN A 460 -8.05 -14.07 -10.02
N MET A 461 -7.68 -12.96 -10.66
CA MET A 461 -8.39 -11.68 -10.53
C MET A 461 -9.88 -11.76 -10.93
N ALA A 462 -10.28 -12.67 -11.82
CA ALA A 462 -11.68 -12.85 -12.18
C ALA A 462 -12.50 -13.43 -11.02
N ASP A 463 -11.92 -14.34 -10.24
CA ASP A 463 -12.54 -14.81 -9.01
C ASP A 463 -12.53 -13.74 -7.93
N TYR A 464 -11.53 -12.85 -7.92
CA TYR A 464 -11.48 -11.72 -6.99
C TYR A 464 -12.61 -10.73 -7.26
N PHE A 465 -12.92 -10.47 -8.53
CA PHE A 465 -14.11 -9.70 -8.88
C PHE A 465 -15.41 -10.40 -8.45
N ARG A 466 -15.49 -11.72 -8.59
CA ARG A 466 -16.63 -12.50 -8.11
C ARG A 466 -16.80 -12.39 -6.59
N HIS A 467 -15.70 -12.50 -5.85
CA HIS A 467 -15.68 -12.33 -4.40
C HIS A 467 -16.22 -10.96 -3.97
N TRP A 468 -15.84 -9.89 -4.67
CA TRP A 468 -16.40 -8.56 -4.43
C TRP A 468 -17.92 -8.51 -4.64
N LEU A 469 -18.46 -9.17 -5.66
CA LEU A 469 -19.90 -9.27 -5.90
C LEU A 469 -20.61 -10.04 -4.77
N GLU A 470 -20.06 -11.20 -4.39
CA GLU A 470 -20.57 -12.07 -3.32
C GLU A 470 -20.57 -11.37 -1.94
N ILE A 471 -19.54 -10.59 -1.61
CA ILE A 471 -19.53 -9.75 -0.40
C ILE A 471 -20.68 -8.73 -0.44
N GLY A 472 -20.92 -8.14 -1.60
CA GLY A 472 -22.04 -7.21 -1.82
C GLY A 472 -23.39 -7.83 -1.47
N GLU A 473 -23.63 -9.06 -1.89
CA GLU A 473 -24.89 -9.79 -1.60
C GLU A 473 -25.13 -9.96 -0.09
N ASN A 474 -24.05 -10.12 0.69
CA ASN A 474 -24.12 -10.33 2.14
C ASN A 474 -24.18 -9.05 2.97
N LEU A 475 -23.92 -7.87 2.37
CA LEU A 475 -24.01 -6.58 3.06
C LEU A 475 -25.45 -6.09 3.18
N LYS A 476 -25.90 -5.81 4.40
CA LYS A 476 -27.17 -5.12 4.68
C LYS A 476 -27.02 -3.61 4.43
N ASN A 477 -25.94 -3.03 4.98
CA ASN A 477 -25.61 -1.62 4.83
C ASN A 477 -24.39 -1.49 3.92
N LYS A 478 -24.62 -1.48 2.61
CA LYS A 478 -23.57 -1.38 1.60
C LYS A 478 -22.95 0.03 1.62
N PRO A 479 -21.63 0.18 1.85
CA PRO A 479 -20.95 1.44 1.59
C PRO A 479 -21.18 1.84 0.13
N LYS A 480 -21.50 3.12 -0.12
CA LYS A 480 -21.59 3.60 -1.50
C LYS A 480 -20.18 3.67 -2.11
N ILE A 481 -20.07 3.28 -3.38
CA ILE A 481 -18.79 3.27 -4.11
C ILE A 481 -18.70 4.49 -5.02
N PHE A 482 -17.56 5.16 -5.00
CA PHE A 482 -17.26 6.34 -5.79
C PHE A 482 -15.98 6.13 -6.60
N HIS A 483 -15.87 6.85 -7.70
CA HIS A 483 -14.62 7.01 -8.43
C HIS A 483 -14.22 8.49 -8.41
N VAL A 484 -12.93 8.77 -8.22
CA VAL A 484 -12.36 10.13 -8.22
C VAL A 484 -11.17 10.26 -9.17
N ASN A 485 -10.99 11.46 -9.73
CA ASN A 485 -9.85 11.82 -10.56
C ASN A 485 -9.36 13.23 -10.20
N TRP A 486 -8.28 13.32 -9.43
CA TRP A 486 -7.68 14.59 -9.01
C TRP A 486 -6.86 15.27 -10.12
N PHE A 487 -6.69 14.61 -11.27
CA PHE A 487 -5.60 14.90 -12.20
C PHE A 487 -6.07 15.31 -13.58
N LYS A 488 -7.35 15.65 -13.74
CA LYS A 488 -7.89 16.17 -15.00
C LYS A 488 -7.15 17.46 -15.36
N ILE A 489 -6.71 17.57 -16.61
CA ILE A 489 -6.01 18.76 -17.13
C ILE A 489 -6.84 19.40 -18.24
N ASN A 490 -6.66 20.70 -18.41
CA ASN A 490 -7.25 21.45 -19.52
C ASN A 490 -6.40 21.33 -20.80
N GLU A 491 -6.88 21.92 -21.90
CA GLU A 491 -6.17 22.00 -23.19
C GLU A 491 -4.79 22.69 -23.11
N LYS A 492 -4.51 23.46 -22.04
CA LYS A 492 -3.22 24.12 -21.79
C LYS A 492 -2.28 23.26 -20.94
N ASN A 493 -2.64 22.01 -20.63
CA ASN A 493 -1.92 21.10 -19.73
C ASN A 493 -1.82 21.59 -18.27
N GLU A 494 -2.79 22.39 -17.82
CA GLU A 494 -2.90 22.84 -16.44
C GLU A 494 -3.91 21.98 -15.69
N PHE A 495 -3.63 21.65 -14.42
CA PHE A 495 -4.59 20.93 -13.58
C PHE A 495 -5.82 21.77 -13.32
N LEU A 496 -7.00 21.22 -13.63
CA LEU A 496 -8.29 21.87 -13.39
C LEU A 496 -8.66 21.92 -11.91
N TRP A 497 -8.18 20.94 -11.13
CA TRP A 497 -8.42 20.84 -9.69
C TRP A 497 -7.12 21.06 -8.90
N PRO A 498 -7.12 21.89 -7.84
CA PRO A 498 -5.92 22.16 -7.04
C PRO A 498 -5.40 20.94 -6.28
N GLY A 499 -6.25 19.96 -5.98
CA GLY A 499 -5.87 18.73 -5.29
C GLY A 499 -5.53 18.93 -3.81
N PHE A 500 -4.67 18.06 -3.27
CA PHE A 500 -4.16 18.11 -1.89
C PHE A 500 -5.28 18.30 -0.85
N GLY A 501 -5.23 19.39 -0.07
CA GLY A 501 -6.22 19.70 0.96
C GLY A 501 -7.62 19.91 0.38
N ASP A 502 -7.73 20.56 -0.77
CA ASP A 502 -9.03 20.86 -1.39
C ASP A 502 -9.82 19.61 -1.76
N ASN A 503 -9.18 18.44 -1.88
CA ASN A 503 -9.87 17.15 -2.03
C ASN A 503 -10.91 16.91 -0.92
N LEU A 504 -10.77 17.49 0.27
CA LEU A 504 -11.76 17.41 1.34
C LEU A 504 -13.14 17.95 0.92
N ARG A 505 -13.21 18.93 0.01
CA ARG A 505 -14.48 19.45 -0.54
C ARG A 505 -15.25 18.37 -1.28
N ILE A 506 -14.54 17.51 -2.00
CA ILE A 506 -15.13 16.35 -2.70
C ILE A 506 -15.47 15.23 -1.71
N LEU A 507 -14.65 15.03 -0.69
CA LEU A 507 -14.95 14.05 0.36
C LEU A 507 -16.18 14.44 1.19
N GLU A 508 -16.41 15.74 1.42
CA GLU A 508 -17.63 16.26 2.04
C GLU A 508 -18.88 15.84 1.24
N TRP A 509 -18.86 16.09 -0.08
CA TRP A 509 -19.94 15.64 -0.97
C TRP A 509 -20.13 14.12 -0.93
N ILE A 510 -19.04 13.34 -0.96
CA ILE A 510 -19.08 11.87 -0.85
C ILE A 510 -19.77 11.43 0.45
N ILE A 511 -19.46 12.06 1.59
CA ILE A 511 -20.07 11.72 2.88
C ILE A 511 -21.57 12.01 2.85
N GLU A 512 -21.98 13.20 2.40
CA GLU A 512 -23.41 13.55 2.34
C GLU A 512 -24.19 12.63 1.39
N ARG A 513 -23.60 12.28 0.23
CA ARG A 513 -24.18 11.30 -0.71
C ARG A 513 -24.23 9.89 -0.14
N SER A 514 -23.21 9.46 0.60
CA SER A 514 -23.18 8.11 1.21
C SER A 514 -24.32 7.90 2.21
N LYS A 515 -24.83 8.99 2.78
CA LYS A 515 -25.96 9.03 3.72
C LYS A 515 -27.28 9.46 3.07
N GLU A 516 -27.30 9.60 1.74
CA GLU A 516 -28.50 9.98 0.97
C GLU A 516 -29.10 11.32 1.42
N LYS A 517 -28.26 12.27 1.86
CA LYS A 517 -28.70 13.59 2.37
C LYS A 517 -28.84 14.67 1.31
N ILE A 518 -28.16 14.52 0.19
CA ILE A 518 -28.19 15.45 -0.96
C ILE A 518 -28.44 14.65 -2.23
N ASP A 519 -28.95 15.29 -3.29
CA ASP A 519 -29.21 14.64 -4.58
C ASP A 519 -27.96 14.68 -5.50
N ALA A 520 -28.06 14.14 -6.72
CA ALA A 520 -26.98 14.19 -7.71
C ALA A 520 -27.50 14.06 -9.15
N ARG A 521 -26.75 14.59 -10.12
CA ARG A 521 -27.07 14.50 -11.54
C ARG A 521 -26.71 13.12 -12.09
N LYS A 522 -27.70 12.38 -12.61
CA LYS A 522 -27.49 11.09 -13.29
C LYS A 522 -26.83 11.30 -14.66
N THR A 523 -25.80 10.51 -14.95
CA THR A 523 -25.06 10.48 -16.23
C THR A 523 -24.95 9.04 -16.76
N PRO A 524 -24.39 8.81 -17.96
CA PRO A 524 -24.12 7.44 -18.44
C PRO A 524 -23.15 6.62 -17.58
N ILE A 525 -22.34 7.26 -16.73
CA ILE A 525 -21.27 6.59 -15.95
C ILE A 525 -21.52 6.56 -14.45
N GLY A 526 -22.61 7.15 -13.96
CA GLY A 526 -22.90 7.24 -12.53
C GLY A 526 -23.66 8.51 -12.17
N PHE A 527 -23.53 8.93 -10.92
CA PHE A 527 -24.06 10.21 -10.44
C PHE A 527 -22.94 11.19 -10.14
N ILE A 528 -23.07 12.43 -10.58
CA ILE A 528 -22.11 13.52 -10.33
C ILE A 528 -22.76 14.64 -9.51
N PRO A 529 -21.97 15.44 -8.75
CA PRO A 529 -22.50 16.56 -7.97
C PRO A 529 -23.21 17.60 -8.83
N PHE A 530 -24.14 18.34 -8.23
CA PHE A 530 -24.47 19.68 -8.70
C PHE A 530 -23.37 20.66 -8.26
N GLU A 531 -23.13 21.71 -9.04
CA GLU A 531 -22.05 22.68 -8.76
C GLU A 531 -22.19 23.30 -7.37
N GLU A 532 -23.43 23.61 -6.97
CA GLU A 532 -23.80 24.19 -5.69
C GLU A 532 -23.56 23.28 -4.48
N ASP A 533 -23.42 21.97 -4.68
CA ASP A 533 -23.16 21.01 -3.60
C ASP A 533 -21.68 20.94 -3.20
N ILE A 534 -20.78 21.54 -4.00
CA ILE A 534 -19.36 21.59 -3.68
C ILE A 534 -19.09 22.86 -2.90
N ASP A 535 -18.60 22.71 -1.67
CA ASP A 535 -18.18 23.87 -0.88
C ASP A 535 -16.92 24.50 -1.49
N LEU A 536 -17.08 25.63 -2.17
CA LEU A 536 -15.99 26.43 -2.76
C LEU A 536 -15.51 27.56 -1.84
N THR A 537 -15.89 27.59 -0.55
CA THR A 537 -15.48 28.65 0.39
C THR A 537 -13.96 28.80 0.41
N GLY A 538 -13.47 29.97 -0.01
CA GLY A 538 -12.04 30.30 -0.04
C GLY A 538 -11.25 29.63 -1.17
N LEU A 539 -11.90 29.00 -2.16
CA LEU A 539 -11.28 28.49 -3.37
C LEU A 539 -11.75 29.34 -4.57
N ASP A 540 -10.80 29.92 -5.30
CA ASP A 540 -11.07 30.63 -6.54
C ASP A 540 -10.93 29.66 -7.71
N ILE A 541 -12.07 29.18 -8.20
CA ILE A 541 -12.17 28.35 -9.40
C ILE A 541 -13.25 28.97 -10.29
N ASP A 542 -12.92 29.21 -11.55
CA ASP A 542 -13.86 29.77 -12.50
C ASP A 542 -14.89 28.72 -12.93
N LYS A 543 -16.08 29.18 -13.31
CA LYS A 543 -17.18 28.30 -13.70
C LYS A 543 -16.83 27.37 -14.85
N LYS A 544 -16.05 27.82 -15.83
CA LYS A 544 -15.68 26.97 -16.98
C LYS A 544 -14.82 25.80 -16.51
N SER A 545 -13.83 26.04 -15.64
CA SER A 545 -13.02 24.97 -15.05
C SER A 545 -13.86 23.99 -14.24
N LEU A 546 -14.86 24.48 -13.50
CA LEU A 546 -15.80 23.64 -12.74
C LEU A 546 -16.69 22.77 -13.65
N ASP A 547 -17.24 23.34 -14.71
CA ASP A 547 -18.02 22.63 -15.73
C ASP A 547 -17.17 21.53 -16.38
N GLU A 548 -15.93 21.86 -16.76
CA GLU A 548 -14.98 20.94 -17.39
C GLU A 548 -14.58 19.80 -16.44
N LEU A 549 -14.50 20.03 -15.12
CA LEU A 549 -14.22 18.97 -14.13
C LEU A 549 -15.30 17.88 -14.10
N PHE A 550 -16.54 18.22 -14.42
CA PHE A 550 -17.68 17.31 -14.37
C PHE A 550 -18.24 16.91 -15.74
N ASP A 551 -17.57 17.34 -16.82
CA ASP A 551 -17.93 17.00 -18.18
C ASP A 551 -17.72 15.51 -18.50
N ILE A 552 -18.64 14.97 -19.30
CA ILE A 552 -18.71 13.56 -19.72
C ILE A 552 -18.78 13.52 -21.26
N ASP A 553 -17.62 13.43 -21.91
CA ASP A 553 -17.55 13.23 -23.36
C ASP A 553 -17.91 11.79 -23.72
N LYS A 554 -19.06 11.62 -24.39
CA LYS A 554 -19.57 10.29 -24.78
C LYS A 554 -18.65 9.56 -25.75
N GLU A 555 -17.97 10.26 -26.66
CA GLU A 555 -17.10 9.64 -27.66
C GLU A 555 -15.77 9.19 -27.02
N GLU A 556 -15.25 9.94 -26.05
CA GLU A 556 -14.13 9.47 -25.23
C GLU A 556 -14.52 8.22 -24.41
N TRP A 557 -15.70 8.22 -23.80
CA TRP A 557 -16.18 7.07 -23.03
C TRP A 557 -16.50 5.84 -23.88
N LYS A 558 -16.87 6.00 -25.16
CA LYS A 558 -17.00 4.87 -26.10
C LYS A 558 -15.66 4.20 -26.39
N LYS A 559 -14.60 5.00 -26.56
CA LYS A 559 -13.23 4.48 -26.71
C LYS A 559 -12.80 3.77 -25.43
N GLU A 560 -13.07 4.36 -24.27
CA GLU A 560 -12.83 3.75 -22.97
C GLU A 560 -13.55 2.40 -22.83
N ALA A 561 -14.80 2.30 -23.26
CA ALA A 561 -15.57 1.04 -23.23
C ALA A 561 -14.98 -0.04 -24.14
N ALA A 562 -14.44 0.32 -25.30
CA ALA A 562 -13.72 -0.61 -26.18
C ALA A 562 -12.42 -1.12 -25.53
N ASP A 563 -11.68 -0.23 -24.85
CA ASP A 563 -10.46 -0.60 -24.12
C ASP A 563 -10.76 -1.50 -22.91
N ILE A 564 -11.90 -1.28 -22.23
CA ILE A 564 -12.37 -2.15 -21.15
C ILE A 564 -12.69 -3.54 -21.69
N GLU A 565 -13.38 -3.64 -22.82
CA GLU A 565 -13.69 -4.91 -23.47
C GLU A 565 -12.42 -5.70 -23.81
N GLU A 566 -11.40 -5.04 -24.36
CA GLU A 566 -10.11 -5.66 -24.65
C GLU A 566 -9.40 -6.15 -23.37
N PHE A 567 -9.45 -5.37 -22.29
CA PHE A 567 -8.92 -5.79 -21.00
C PHE A 567 -9.63 -7.04 -20.46
N TYR A 568 -10.96 -7.10 -20.57
CA TYR A 568 -11.78 -8.21 -20.09
C TYR A 568 -11.57 -9.53 -20.84
N LYS A 569 -11.20 -9.48 -22.12
CA LYS A 569 -10.84 -10.69 -22.90
C LYS A 569 -9.73 -11.53 -22.23
N LYS A 570 -8.84 -10.92 -21.44
CA LYS A 570 -7.77 -11.63 -20.72
C LYS A 570 -8.28 -12.67 -19.73
N PHE A 571 -9.51 -12.53 -19.23
CA PHE A 571 -10.11 -13.42 -18.24
C PHE A 571 -10.99 -14.52 -18.85
N GLY A 572 -11.30 -14.42 -20.16
CA GLY A 572 -12.14 -15.37 -20.88
C GLY A 572 -13.45 -15.67 -20.16
N ASN A 573 -13.84 -16.94 -20.13
CA ASN A 573 -15.09 -17.39 -19.51
C ASN A 573 -15.10 -17.32 -17.97
N ARG A 574 -13.96 -17.03 -17.32
CA ARG A 574 -13.89 -16.94 -15.85
C ARG A 574 -14.35 -15.56 -15.35
N LEU A 575 -14.39 -14.55 -16.22
CA LEU A 575 -14.92 -13.22 -15.89
C LEU A 575 -16.38 -13.33 -15.42
N PRO A 576 -16.76 -12.72 -14.30
CA PRO A 576 -18.17 -12.69 -13.87
C PRO A 576 -19.07 -12.05 -14.93
N ALA A 577 -20.21 -12.69 -15.24
CA ALA A 577 -21.15 -12.22 -16.26
C ALA A 577 -21.67 -10.81 -15.96
N GLN A 578 -21.88 -10.51 -14.67
CA GLN A 578 -22.28 -9.20 -14.16
C GLN A 578 -21.37 -8.06 -14.64
N LEU A 579 -20.06 -8.30 -14.79
CA LEU A 579 -19.15 -7.25 -15.28
C LEU A 579 -19.29 -6.99 -16.79
N ASN A 580 -19.62 -8.02 -17.57
CA ASN A 580 -19.96 -7.83 -18.98
C ASN A 580 -21.31 -7.14 -19.14
N GLU A 581 -22.27 -7.44 -18.27
CA GLU A 581 -23.56 -6.75 -18.21
C GLU A 581 -23.37 -5.26 -17.94
N GLU A 582 -22.58 -4.88 -16.93
CA GLU A 582 -22.27 -3.46 -16.65
C GLU A 582 -21.57 -2.76 -17.83
N LEU A 583 -20.65 -3.46 -18.51
CA LEU A 583 -20.00 -2.92 -19.71
C LEU A 583 -20.99 -2.70 -20.85
N ASN A 584 -21.90 -3.63 -21.09
CA ASN A 584 -22.93 -3.50 -22.13
C ASN A 584 -23.91 -2.38 -21.78
N SER A 585 -24.35 -2.30 -20.52
CA SER A 585 -25.20 -1.21 -20.06
C SER A 585 -24.50 0.15 -20.14
N LEU A 586 -23.18 0.22 -19.92
CA LEU A 586 -22.41 1.44 -20.19
C LEU A 586 -22.48 1.83 -21.68
N LYS A 587 -22.22 0.88 -22.59
CA LYS A 587 -22.30 1.11 -24.05
C LYS A 587 -23.69 1.61 -24.46
N GLU A 588 -24.75 1.00 -23.95
CA GLU A 588 -26.14 1.42 -24.20
C GLU A 588 -26.44 2.84 -23.70
N ARG A 589 -25.98 3.20 -22.49
CA ARG A 589 -26.18 4.55 -21.94
C ARG A 589 -25.40 5.63 -22.69
N LEU A 590 -24.29 5.27 -23.34
CA LEU A 590 -23.48 6.19 -24.16
C LEU A 590 -24.12 6.47 -25.53
N GLY A 591 -24.93 5.54 -26.04
CA GLY A 591 -25.69 5.69 -27.29
C GLY A 591 -24.94 5.22 -28.51
#